data_AF-L1LAY9-F1
#
_entry.id   AF-L1LAY9-F1
#
_cell.length_a   1.000
_cell.length_b   1.000
_cell.length_c   1.000
_cell.angle_alpha   90.00
_cell.angle_beta   90.00
_cell.angle_gamma   90.00
#
_symmetry.space_group_name_H-M   'P 1'
#
loop_
_entity.id
_entity.type
_entity.pdbx_description
1 polymer ?
#
loop_
_entity_poly.entity_id
_entity_poly.type
_entity_poly.pdbx_seq_one_letter_code
_entity_poly.pdbx_strand_id
1 'polypeptide(L)'
;MLSDGSTYTPKDSNGTQFIVRRSKVDASEFYQFIHAAENNARFKVESVTYGENTALNNIKSAYSIDSLSAYYYGNNHTYDDLILVQFGEGNNYYQWSDSYNWIPHSGPISDFIETLGKENCKRKQGHIINLSEKGRTNNTYQCPSCSSINIAVSPSDKSELGYSLYGHTISGGNTSISGFKDERDYQTGFSSLKGYSNVKIFWYPENSGSPLLIYLPGLSTSWYKRKTKDDNEWEEVKENAPFSDNDSSKILKLLKKINGESEGPSGGAIAGYTATGVMTPLATAEAVNYTLNTGWSLIRRVMAIFNAAV
;
A
#
# COMPACT_ATOMS: atom_id res chain seq x y z
N MET A 1 18.08 1.73 16.15
CA MET A 1 17.52 2.56 15.07
C MET A 1 17.07 3.87 15.66
N LEU A 2 17.18 4.95 14.89
CA LEU A 2 16.84 6.29 15.30
C LEU A 2 15.31 6.49 15.17
N SER A 3 14.66 6.93 16.25
CA SER A 3 13.24 7.30 16.23
C SER A 3 13.04 8.64 15.53
N ASP A 4 11.81 8.94 15.12
CA ASP A 4 11.49 10.27 14.59
C ASP A 4 11.86 11.35 15.63
N GLY A 5 12.52 12.41 15.18
CA GLY A 5 13.03 13.50 16.01
C GLY A 5 14.27 13.16 16.84
N SER A 6 14.83 11.95 16.72
CA SER A 6 16.06 11.61 17.45
C SER A 6 17.28 12.33 16.88
N THR A 7 18.27 12.54 17.74
CA THR A 7 19.52 13.21 17.38
C THR A 7 20.72 12.30 17.53
N TYR A 8 21.76 12.51 16.73
CA TYR A 8 23.02 11.78 16.86
C TYR A 8 24.21 12.61 16.36
N THR A 9 25.41 12.22 16.77
CA THR A 9 26.68 12.79 16.30
C THR A 9 27.46 11.69 15.57
N PRO A 10 27.75 11.84 14.27
CA PRO A 10 28.56 10.86 13.55
C PRO A 10 29.97 10.71 14.18
N LYS A 11 30.49 9.48 14.21
CA LYS A 11 31.74 9.09 14.89
C LYS A 11 32.97 9.91 14.50
N ASP A 12 32.99 10.43 13.27
CA ASP A 12 34.10 11.19 12.70
C ASP A 12 33.72 12.64 12.36
N SER A 13 32.65 13.16 12.97
CA SER A 13 32.23 14.55 12.79
C SER A 13 32.97 15.50 13.75
N ASN A 14 33.05 16.78 13.37
CA ASN A 14 33.58 17.86 14.23
C ASN A 14 32.59 18.27 15.34
N GLY A 15 31.85 17.30 15.90
CA GLY A 15 30.79 17.54 16.89
C GLY A 15 29.46 18.02 16.29
N THR A 16 29.30 17.98 14.96
CA THR A 16 28.03 18.35 14.31
C THR A 16 26.95 17.34 14.67
N GLN A 17 25.89 17.81 15.31
CA GLN A 17 24.71 17.01 15.64
C GLN A 17 23.73 16.99 14.46
N PHE A 18 23.10 15.85 14.26
CA PHE A 18 22.12 15.61 13.22
C PHE A 18 20.78 15.21 13.84
N ILE A 19 19.69 15.70 13.26
CA ILE A 19 18.33 15.30 13.57
C ILE A 19 17.85 14.35 12.48
N VAL A 20 17.18 13.27 12.88
CA VAL A 20 16.52 12.34 11.96
C VAL A 20 15.02 12.57 11.99
N ARG A 21 14.44 12.82 10.83
CA ARG A 21 12.99 12.85 10.63
C ARG A 21 12.54 11.66 9.84
N ARG A 22 11.37 11.13 10.18
CA ARG A 22 10.80 9.96 9.53
C ARG A 22 9.43 10.28 8.94
N SER A 23 9.21 9.84 7.70
CA SER A 23 7.91 9.94 7.03
C SER A 23 7.61 8.69 6.19
N LYS A 24 6.32 8.40 5.99
CA LYS A 24 5.87 7.42 4.98
C LYS A 24 5.84 8.14 3.63
N VAL A 25 6.32 7.48 2.57
CA VAL A 25 6.35 8.06 1.21
C VAL A 25 4.98 7.86 0.57
N ASP A 26 4.19 8.93 0.51
CA ASP A 26 2.86 8.96 -0.11
C ASP A 26 1.98 7.74 0.28
N ALA A 27 1.19 7.25 -0.66
CA ALA A 27 0.37 6.05 -0.53
C ALA A 27 1.16 4.78 -0.87
N SER A 28 2.34 4.57 -0.27
CA SER A 28 3.20 3.41 -0.52
C SER A 28 3.71 2.77 0.76
N GLU A 29 4.29 1.57 0.69
CA GLU A 29 4.94 0.92 1.84
C GLU A 29 6.41 1.34 2.03
N PHE A 30 6.83 2.44 1.41
CA PHE A 30 8.17 2.99 1.57
C PHE A 30 8.20 4.07 2.66
N TYR A 31 9.35 4.20 3.31
CA TYR A 31 9.60 5.21 4.33
C TYR A 31 10.87 5.99 4.03
N GLN A 32 10.84 7.28 4.32
CA GLN A 32 11.97 8.18 4.20
C GLN A 32 12.53 8.53 5.58
N PHE A 33 13.85 8.54 5.67
CA PHE A 33 14.61 9.01 6.83
C PHE A 33 15.47 10.18 6.38
N ILE A 34 15.14 11.38 6.86
CA ILE A 34 15.83 12.62 6.51
C ILE A 34 16.81 12.94 7.63
N HIS A 35 18.09 12.94 7.31
CA HIS A 35 19.19 13.33 8.17
C HIS A 35 19.59 14.78 7.83
N ALA A 36 19.41 15.70 8.77
CA ALA A 36 19.79 17.10 8.61
C ALA A 36 20.63 17.55 9.81
N ALA A 37 21.65 18.38 9.56
CA ALA A 37 22.42 18.96 10.66
C ALA A 37 21.58 19.98 11.43
N GLU A 38 21.81 20.09 12.74
CA GLU A 38 21.12 21.08 13.57
C GLU A 38 21.33 22.51 13.06
N ASN A 39 20.36 23.39 13.38
CA ASN A 39 20.35 24.79 12.93
C ASN A 39 20.36 24.96 11.40
N ASN A 40 19.94 23.94 10.65
CA ASN A 40 19.95 23.92 9.18
C ASN A 40 21.36 24.15 8.59
N ALA A 41 22.40 23.71 9.31
CA ALA A 41 23.77 23.81 8.83
C ALA A 41 23.97 22.93 7.58
N ARG A 42 24.77 23.42 6.61
CA ARG A 42 25.17 22.62 5.46
C ARG A 42 26.38 21.77 5.81
N PHE A 43 26.44 20.55 5.28
CA PHE A 43 27.52 19.60 5.54
C PHE A 43 27.94 18.88 4.27
N LYS A 44 29.18 18.40 4.24
CA LYS A 44 29.68 17.55 3.15
C LYS A 44 29.64 16.09 3.60
N VAL A 45 29.21 15.20 2.71
CA VAL A 45 29.14 13.76 2.96
C VAL A 45 30.42 13.12 2.45
N GLU A 46 31.29 12.69 3.36
CA GLU A 46 32.52 11.95 3.01
C GLU A 46 32.26 10.44 2.94
N SER A 47 31.36 9.93 3.79
CA SER A 47 30.93 8.53 3.81
C SER A 47 29.53 8.41 4.41
N VAL A 48 28.87 7.28 4.12
CA VAL A 48 27.60 6.90 4.73
C VAL A 48 27.75 5.49 5.28
N THR A 49 27.31 5.27 6.51
CA THR A 49 27.27 3.94 7.13
C THR A 49 25.86 3.61 7.58
N TYR A 50 25.47 2.34 7.42
CA TYR A 50 24.31 1.77 8.07
C TYR A 50 24.75 1.13 9.39
N GLY A 51 24.13 1.54 10.49
CA GLY A 51 24.55 1.10 11.84
C GLY A 51 26.01 1.48 12.11
N GLU A 52 26.69 0.66 12.92
CA GLU A 52 28.07 0.95 13.33
C GLU A 52 29.14 0.46 12.34
N ASN A 53 28.83 -0.56 11.53
CA ASN A 53 29.87 -1.35 10.85
C ASN A 53 29.64 -1.55 9.34
N THR A 54 28.53 -1.09 8.76
CA THR A 54 28.23 -1.35 7.34
C THR A 54 28.42 -0.09 6.52
N ALA A 55 29.58 0.05 5.87
CA ALA A 55 29.82 1.16 4.94
C ALA A 55 28.98 1.02 3.67
N LEU A 56 28.38 2.14 3.24
CA LEU A 56 27.70 2.27 1.96
C LEU A 56 28.68 2.90 0.97
N ASN A 57 29.37 2.05 0.21
CA ASN A 57 30.49 2.49 -0.62
C ASN A 57 30.03 3.44 -1.72
N ASN A 58 30.89 4.40 -2.06
CA ASN A 58 30.74 5.36 -3.17
C ASN A 58 29.62 6.41 -3.00
N ILE A 59 29.02 6.53 -1.81
CA ILE A 59 28.12 7.64 -1.47
C ILE A 59 28.94 8.78 -0.87
N LYS A 60 29.27 9.78 -1.68
CA LYS A 60 30.01 10.99 -1.26
C LYS A 60 29.51 12.22 -2.00
N SER A 61 29.41 13.36 -1.32
CA SER A 61 29.00 14.62 -1.93
C SER A 61 30.21 15.44 -2.38
N ALA A 62 30.15 16.01 -3.58
CA ALA A 62 31.18 16.94 -4.07
C ALA A 62 31.08 18.33 -3.40
N TYR A 63 29.89 18.69 -2.93
CA TYR A 63 29.55 19.99 -2.35
C TYR A 63 28.81 19.81 -1.03
N SER A 64 28.66 20.90 -0.27
CA SER A 64 27.85 20.89 0.95
C SER A 64 26.37 20.80 0.62
N ILE A 65 25.66 19.91 1.31
CA ILE A 65 24.22 19.65 1.20
C ILE A 65 23.52 20.07 2.50
N ASP A 66 22.21 20.23 2.46
CA ASP A 66 21.36 20.56 3.60
C ASP A 66 20.79 19.33 4.32
N SER A 67 20.60 18.23 3.58
CA SER A 67 20.06 16.99 4.11
C SER A 67 20.52 15.76 3.31
N LEU A 68 20.41 14.59 3.94
CA LEU A 68 20.55 13.30 3.30
C LEU A 68 19.30 12.48 3.60
N SER A 69 18.63 11.98 2.56
CA SER A 69 17.47 11.10 2.74
C SER A 69 17.84 9.65 2.43
N ALA A 70 17.39 8.72 3.26
CA ALA A 70 17.47 7.28 3.01
C ALA A 70 16.07 6.69 2.92
N TYR A 71 15.83 5.86 1.89
CA TYR A 71 14.51 5.31 1.59
C TYR A 71 14.50 3.81 1.82
N TYR A 72 13.54 3.32 2.61
CA TYR A 72 13.45 1.93 3.02
C TYR A 72 12.10 1.31 2.63
N TYR A 73 12.09 0.00 2.39
CA TYR A 73 10.87 -0.78 2.21
C TYR A 73 10.36 -1.36 3.54
N GLY A 74 9.07 -1.15 3.84
CA GLY A 74 8.42 -1.65 5.04
C GLY A 74 8.72 -0.82 6.30
N ASN A 75 8.07 -1.16 7.41
CA ASN A 75 8.16 -0.41 8.67
C ASN A 75 9.37 -0.79 9.54
N ASN A 76 10.01 -1.93 9.26
CA ASN A 76 11.19 -2.42 9.97
C ASN A 76 12.42 -2.13 9.10
N HIS A 77 13.21 -1.11 9.44
CA HIS A 77 14.21 -0.54 8.54
C HIS A 77 15.58 -1.20 8.72
N THR A 78 15.76 -2.40 8.18
CA THR A 78 17.08 -3.05 8.19
C THR A 78 17.96 -2.55 7.03
N TYR A 79 19.27 -2.83 7.05
CA TYR A 79 20.16 -2.53 5.92
C TYR A 79 19.63 -3.15 4.62
N ASP A 80 19.12 -4.37 4.73
CA ASP A 80 18.60 -5.08 3.59
C ASP A 80 17.40 -4.32 3.01
N ASP A 81 16.65 -3.55 3.80
CA ASP A 81 15.48 -2.83 3.36
C ASP A 81 15.79 -1.45 2.75
N LEU A 82 17.05 -0.99 2.76
CA LEU A 82 17.48 0.26 2.15
C LEU A 82 17.44 0.17 0.60
N ILE A 83 16.69 1.08 -0.02
CA ILE A 83 16.40 1.10 -1.46
C ILE A 83 17.16 2.21 -2.19
N LEU A 84 17.08 3.45 -1.70
CA LEU A 84 17.73 4.62 -2.30
C LEU A 84 18.35 5.52 -1.22
N VAL A 85 19.36 6.31 -1.62
CA VAL A 85 19.87 7.44 -0.86
C VAL A 85 19.77 8.69 -1.73
N GLN A 86 19.44 9.84 -1.15
CA GLN A 86 19.32 11.12 -1.86
C GLN A 86 20.09 12.21 -1.10
N PHE A 87 20.75 13.08 -1.85
CA PHE A 87 21.37 14.29 -1.32
C PHE A 87 20.49 15.52 -1.56
N GLY A 88 20.12 16.18 -0.47
CA GLY A 88 19.33 17.40 -0.45
C GLY A 88 18.03 17.28 -1.23
N GLU A 89 17.56 18.42 -1.71
CA GLU A 89 16.47 18.49 -2.67
C GLU A 89 16.97 18.22 -4.11
N GLY A 90 16.09 17.70 -4.96
CA GLY A 90 16.35 17.47 -6.38
C GLY A 90 16.76 16.03 -6.73
N ASN A 91 17.42 15.86 -7.88
CA ASN A 91 17.61 14.56 -8.54
C ASN A 91 18.95 13.86 -8.22
N ASN A 92 19.56 14.14 -7.07
CA ASN A 92 20.85 13.56 -6.67
C ASN A 92 20.64 12.25 -5.89
N TYR A 93 20.20 11.20 -6.59
CA TYR A 93 19.96 9.90 -6.00
C TYR A 93 21.13 8.95 -6.21
N TYR A 94 21.31 8.03 -5.27
CA TYR A 94 22.22 6.91 -5.32
C TYR A 94 21.39 5.64 -5.21
N GLN A 95 21.67 4.71 -6.12
CA GLN A 95 21.01 3.41 -6.20
C GLN A 95 22.02 2.28 -6.02
N TRP A 96 21.53 1.12 -5.63
CA TRP A 96 22.36 -0.03 -5.41
C TRP A 96 22.83 -0.65 -6.74
N SER A 97 24.12 -1.00 -6.83
CA SER A 97 24.68 -1.75 -7.97
C SER A 97 24.91 -3.22 -7.63
N ASP A 98 25.80 -3.49 -6.68
CA ASP A 98 26.27 -4.80 -6.23
C ASP A 98 27.00 -4.67 -4.88
N SER A 99 27.16 -5.75 -4.11
CA SER A 99 28.13 -5.87 -2.99
C SER A 99 28.43 -4.60 -2.16
N TYR A 100 27.40 -3.89 -1.68
CA TYR A 100 27.47 -2.62 -0.91
C TYR A 100 27.90 -1.37 -1.68
N ASN A 101 28.13 -1.46 -2.98
CA ASN A 101 28.39 -0.34 -3.86
C ASN A 101 27.09 0.36 -4.25
N TRP A 102 27.18 1.68 -4.26
CA TRP A 102 26.13 2.57 -4.70
C TRP A 102 26.63 3.41 -5.86
N ILE A 103 25.77 3.64 -6.85
CA ILE A 103 26.08 4.45 -8.02
C ILE A 103 25.07 5.58 -8.14
N PRO A 104 25.47 6.76 -8.67
CA PRO A 104 24.51 7.80 -8.98
C PRO A 104 23.40 7.27 -9.90
N HIS A 105 22.15 7.58 -9.56
CA HIS A 105 21.02 7.32 -10.43
C HIS A 105 21.14 8.19 -11.69
N SER A 106 20.98 7.59 -12.87
CA SER A 106 21.08 8.29 -14.14
C SER A 106 19.76 9.00 -14.48
N GLY A 107 19.80 10.33 -14.58
CA GLY A 107 18.66 11.12 -15.04
C GLY A 107 17.64 11.47 -13.95
N PRO A 108 16.67 12.35 -14.28
CA PRO A 108 15.63 12.75 -13.35
C PRO A 108 14.67 11.60 -13.04
N ILE A 109 14.19 11.54 -11.81
CA ILE A 109 13.13 10.59 -11.43
C ILE A 109 11.78 11.28 -11.67
N SER A 110 11.05 10.83 -12.70
CA SER A 110 9.74 11.38 -13.06
C SER A 110 8.59 10.82 -12.20
N ASP A 111 8.69 9.56 -11.81
CA ASP A 111 7.75 8.89 -10.88
C ASP A 111 8.57 8.25 -9.76
N PHE A 112 8.54 8.88 -8.59
CA PHE A 112 9.39 8.49 -7.46
C PHE A 112 8.99 7.14 -6.87
N ILE A 113 7.69 6.86 -6.75
CA ILE A 113 7.20 5.60 -6.18
C ILE A 113 7.46 4.45 -7.16
N GLU A 114 7.33 4.69 -8.47
CA GLU A 114 7.69 3.69 -9.48
C GLU A 114 9.18 3.33 -9.40
N THR A 115 10.07 4.32 -9.23
CA THR A 115 11.52 4.08 -9.07
C THR A 115 11.83 3.30 -7.79
N LEU A 116 11.20 3.63 -6.65
CA LEU A 116 11.34 2.83 -5.43
C LEU A 116 10.87 1.39 -5.64
N GLY A 117 9.76 1.18 -6.36
CA GLY A 117 9.28 -0.14 -6.74
C GLY A 117 10.26 -0.92 -7.61
N LYS A 118 10.89 -0.26 -8.60
CA LYS A 118 11.92 -0.83 -9.47
C LYS A 118 13.13 -1.31 -8.68
N GLU A 119 13.68 -0.42 -7.84
CA GLU A 119 14.87 -0.73 -7.04
C GLU A 119 14.57 -1.78 -5.96
N ASN A 120 13.36 -1.77 -5.38
CA ASN A 120 12.93 -2.83 -4.48
C ASN A 120 12.81 -4.19 -5.19
N CYS A 121 12.23 -4.25 -6.40
CA CYS A 121 12.21 -5.49 -7.16
C CYS A 121 13.64 -5.98 -7.47
N LYS A 122 14.52 -5.10 -7.95
CA LYS A 122 15.90 -5.44 -8.32
C LYS A 122 16.72 -5.95 -7.12
N ARG A 123 16.69 -5.23 -6.01
CA ARG A 123 17.52 -5.52 -4.83
C ARG A 123 16.92 -6.62 -3.95
N LYS A 124 15.59 -6.65 -3.81
CA LYS A 124 14.89 -7.44 -2.78
C LYS A 124 14.00 -8.53 -3.32
N GLN A 125 13.88 -8.65 -4.64
CA GLN A 125 12.95 -9.60 -5.26
C GLN A 125 11.52 -9.39 -4.73
N GLY A 126 11.20 -8.13 -4.40
CA GLY A 126 9.88 -7.70 -3.95
C GLY A 126 9.05 -7.24 -5.14
N HIS A 127 7.99 -7.97 -5.47
CA HIS A 127 7.18 -7.74 -6.66
C HIS A 127 5.81 -7.14 -6.30
N ILE A 128 5.36 -6.21 -7.14
CA ILE A 128 4.02 -5.64 -7.05
C ILE A 128 3.04 -6.56 -7.79
N ILE A 129 1.92 -6.87 -7.15
CA ILE A 129 0.81 -7.56 -7.79
C ILE A 129 -0.15 -6.51 -8.36
N ASN A 130 -0.52 -6.63 -9.63
CA ASN A 130 -1.61 -5.83 -10.19
C ASN A 130 -2.94 -6.55 -9.95
N LEU A 131 -3.80 -5.96 -9.13
CA LEU A 131 -5.10 -6.47 -8.76
C LEU A 131 -6.05 -6.52 -9.96
N SER A 132 -5.86 -5.66 -10.97
CA SER A 132 -6.73 -5.58 -12.15
C SER A 132 -6.49 -6.70 -13.18
N GLU A 133 -5.41 -7.45 -13.06
CA GLU A 133 -5.06 -8.52 -13.99
C GLU A 133 -5.85 -9.80 -13.70
N LYS A 134 -6.64 -10.26 -14.67
CA LYS A 134 -7.47 -11.48 -14.56
C LYS A 134 -6.86 -12.71 -15.25
N GLY A 135 -5.59 -12.60 -15.65
CA GLY A 135 -4.91 -13.54 -16.54
C GLY A 135 -5.19 -13.18 -18.00
N ARG A 136 -4.14 -12.97 -18.79
CA ARG A 136 -4.23 -12.74 -20.24
C ARG A 136 -3.92 -14.05 -20.98
N THR A 137 -3.43 -13.95 -22.22
CA THR A 137 -2.84 -15.07 -22.95
C THR A 137 -1.82 -15.79 -22.05
N ASN A 138 -1.99 -17.09 -21.87
CA ASN A 138 -1.17 -17.95 -21.00
C ASN A 138 -1.30 -17.72 -19.49
N ASN A 139 -2.31 -16.97 -19.02
CA ASN A 139 -2.58 -16.81 -17.59
C ASN A 139 -1.38 -16.24 -16.82
N THR A 140 -0.62 -15.32 -17.43
CA THR A 140 0.47 -14.60 -16.77
C THR A 140 0.46 -13.11 -17.13
N TYR A 141 1.15 -12.31 -16.33
CA TYR A 141 1.52 -10.93 -16.66
C TYR A 141 2.88 -10.57 -16.05
N GLN A 142 3.51 -9.50 -16.53
CA GLN A 142 4.80 -9.05 -16.02
C GLN A 142 4.64 -8.20 -14.76
N CYS A 143 5.54 -8.37 -13.78
CA CYS A 143 5.59 -7.50 -12.60
C CYS A 143 5.60 -6.02 -13.02
N PRO A 144 4.62 -5.19 -12.59
CA PRO A 144 4.50 -3.80 -13.01
C PRO A 144 5.70 -2.92 -12.65
N SER A 145 6.50 -3.32 -11.66
CA SER A 145 7.69 -2.55 -11.26
C SER A 145 8.89 -2.82 -12.16
N CYS A 146 9.21 -4.07 -12.44
CA CYS A 146 10.51 -4.44 -13.02
C CYS A 146 10.43 -5.20 -14.34
N SER A 147 9.23 -5.65 -14.75
CA SER A 147 8.99 -6.38 -16.00
C SER A 147 9.88 -7.61 -16.22
N SER A 148 10.53 -8.12 -15.17
CA SER A 148 11.53 -9.20 -15.24
C SER A 148 11.00 -10.55 -14.78
N ILE A 149 9.86 -10.56 -14.08
CA ILE A 149 9.23 -11.75 -13.54
C ILE A 149 7.78 -11.83 -14.04
N ASN A 150 7.42 -13.01 -14.53
CA ASN A 150 6.05 -13.38 -14.80
C ASN A 150 5.32 -13.73 -13.49
N ILE A 151 4.16 -13.15 -13.31
CA ILE A 151 3.21 -13.48 -12.25
C ILE A 151 2.13 -14.34 -12.89
N ALA A 152 1.98 -15.57 -12.39
CA ALA A 152 0.94 -16.49 -12.84
C ALA A 152 -0.40 -16.13 -12.20
N VAL A 153 -1.48 -16.22 -12.98
CA VAL A 153 -2.85 -15.97 -12.56
C VAL A 153 -3.66 -17.25 -12.73
N SER A 154 -4.21 -17.78 -11.66
CA SER A 154 -5.10 -18.94 -11.69
C SER A 154 -6.55 -18.48 -11.48
N PRO A 155 -7.35 -18.33 -12.56
CA PRO A 155 -8.77 -18.08 -12.40
C PRO A 155 -9.43 -19.31 -11.76
N SER A 156 -10.34 -19.06 -10.83
CA SER A 156 -11.23 -20.08 -10.29
C SER A 156 -12.66 -19.65 -10.61
N ASP A 157 -13.37 -20.51 -11.35
CA ASP A 157 -14.78 -20.30 -11.63
C ASP A 157 -15.57 -20.40 -10.32
N LYS A 158 -16.19 -19.28 -9.96
CA LYS A 158 -17.08 -19.11 -8.80
C LYS A 158 -18.37 -18.40 -9.23
N SER A 159 -18.68 -18.47 -10.53
CA SER A 159 -19.82 -17.79 -11.15
C SER A 159 -21.15 -18.09 -10.46
N GLU A 160 -21.38 -19.34 -10.10
CA GLU A 160 -22.58 -19.78 -9.36
C GLU A 160 -22.74 -19.11 -7.98
N LEU A 161 -21.67 -18.50 -7.45
CA LEU A 161 -21.65 -17.79 -6.17
C LEU A 161 -21.75 -16.26 -6.32
N GLY A 162 -21.80 -15.74 -7.56
CA GLY A 162 -21.95 -14.32 -7.86
C GLY A 162 -20.69 -13.46 -7.71
N TYR A 163 -19.52 -14.08 -7.60
CA TYR A 163 -18.22 -13.40 -7.53
C TYR A 163 -17.16 -14.16 -8.33
N SER A 164 -16.07 -13.50 -8.72
CA SER A 164 -14.91 -14.15 -9.36
C SER A 164 -13.72 -14.23 -8.42
N LEU A 165 -12.87 -15.23 -8.61
CA LEU A 165 -11.67 -15.46 -7.81
C LEU A 165 -10.45 -15.63 -8.72
N TYR A 166 -9.40 -14.85 -8.47
CA TYR A 166 -8.12 -14.94 -9.19
C TYR A 166 -6.98 -15.14 -8.18
N GLY A 167 -6.24 -16.25 -8.32
CA GLY A 167 -5.01 -16.48 -7.56
C GLY A 167 -3.80 -15.93 -8.29
N HIS A 168 -2.99 -15.09 -7.67
CA HIS A 168 -1.78 -14.55 -8.26
C HIS A 168 -0.58 -15.18 -7.55
N THR A 169 0.34 -15.75 -8.32
CA THR A 169 1.54 -16.43 -7.80
C THR A 169 2.79 -15.88 -8.47
N ILE A 170 3.73 -15.42 -7.67
CA ILE A 170 5.06 -15.01 -8.16
C ILE A 170 5.89 -16.28 -8.35
N SER A 171 6.32 -16.55 -9.57
CA SER A 171 7.22 -17.67 -9.85
C SER A 171 8.67 -17.26 -9.61
N GLY A 172 9.43 -18.08 -8.88
CA GLY A 172 10.85 -17.85 -8.57
C GLY A 172 11.13 -17.88 -7.07
N GLY A 173 12.33 -18.28 -6.68
CA GLY A 173 12.75 -18.64 -5.31
C GLY A 173 12.43 -17.61 -4.21
N ASN A 174 13.44 -16.89 -3.70
CA ASN A 174 13.31 -15.97 -2.55
C ASN A 174 12.53 -14.67 -2.88
N THR A 175 11.39 -14.79 -3.55
CA THR A 175 10.55 -13.68 -3.97
C THR A 175 9.45 -13.39 -2.94
N SER A 176 8.99 -12.14 -2.90
CA SER A 176 7.86 -11.77 -2.05
C SER A 176 6.99 -10.71 -2.70
N ILE A 177 5.73 -10.64 -2.29
CA ILE A 177 4.82 -9.55 -2.61
C ILE A 177 5.32 -8.32 -1.84
N SER A 178 5.57 -7.22 -2.56
CA SER A 178 5.99 -5.95 -1.96
C SER A 178 4.87 -4.91 -1.92
N GLY A 179 3.74 -5.17 -2.58
CA GLY A 179 2.61 -4.27 -2.61
C GLY A 179 1.63 -4.65 -3.69
N PHE A 180 0.59 -3.83 -3.81
CA PHE A 180 -0.47 -4.02 -4.79
C PHE A 180 -0.70 -2.73 -5.57
N LYS A 181 -1.05 -2.88 -6.85
CA LYS A 181 -1.63 -1.82 -7.67
C LYS A 181 -3.01 -2.24 -8.14
N ASP A 182 -3.91 -1.30 -8.31
CA ASP A 182 -5.10 -1.49 -9.13
C ASP A 182 -4.95 -0.60 -10.36
N GLU A 183 -4.71 -1.22 -11.51
CA GLU A 183 -4.24 -0.54 -12.71
C GLU A 183 -2.94 0.27 -12.46
N ARG A 184 -3.06 1.59 -12.31
CA ARG A 184 -1.92 2.50 -12.08
C ARG A 184 -1.78 2.89 -10.60
N ASP A 185 -2.82 2.70 -9.81
CA ASP A 185 -2.92 3.26 -8.48
C ASP A 185 -2.39 2.30 -7.42
N TYR A 186 -1.46 2.79 -6.60
CA TYR A 186 -0.95 2.03 -5.47
C TYR A 186 -2.03 1.83 -4.41
N GLN A 187 -2.04 0.63 -3.85
CA GLN A 187 -2.97 0.24 -2.81
C GLN A 187 -2.25 0.23 -1.46
N THR A 188 -2.94 0.65 -0.40
CA THR A 188 -2.36 0.85 0.94
C THR A 188 -3.15 0.12 2.03
N GLY A 189 -2.65 0.14 3.27
CA GLY A 189 -3.35 -0.41 4.44
C GLY A 189 -3.05 -1.89 4.71
N PHE A 190 -2.05 -2.44 4.03
CA PHE A 190 -1.55 -3.79 4.29
C PHE A 190 -0.54 -3.77 5.44
N SER A 191 -0.54 -4.84 6.24
CA SER A 191 0.61 -5.10 7.13
C SER A 191 1.78 -5.68 6.32
N SER A 192 2.85 -6.11 7.00
CA SER A 192 4.04 -6.64 6.32
C SER A 192 3.69 -7.77 5.33
N LEU A 193 3.98 -7.55 4.05
CA LEU A 193 3.80 -8.52 2.97
C LEU A 193 5.01 -9.44 2.75
N LYS A 194 6.05 -9.29 3.59
CA LYS A 194 7.26 -10.10 3.54
C LYS A 194 6.94 -11.59 3.69
N GLY A 195 7.41 -12.40 2.74
CA GLY A 195 7.27 -13.85 2.75
C GLY A 195 6.02 -14.40 2.07
N TYR A 196 5.08 -13.55 1.65
CA TYR A 196 3.98 -14.00 0.78
C TYR A 196 4.44 -14.00 -0.67
N SER A 197 4.19 -15.09 -1.40
CA SER A 197 4.41 -15.19 -2.84
C SER A 197 3.12 -15.54 -3.61
N ASN A 198 2.03 -15.75 -2.86
CA ASN A 198 0.70 -16.04 -3.39
C ASN A 198 -0.33 -15.13 -2.73
N VAL A 199 -1.33 -14.73 -3.52
CA VAL A 199 -2.49 -13.96 -3.07
C VAL A 199 -3.72 -14.42 -3.84
N LYS A 200 -4.88 -14.38 -3.21
CA LYS A 200 -6.18 -14.64 -3.86
C LYS A 200 -7.01 -13.36 -3.80
N ILE A 201 -7.55 -12.96 -4.94
CA ILE A 201 -8.26 -11.70 -5.12
C ILE A 201 -9.70 -12.01 -5.52
N PHE A 202 -10.65 -11.47 -4.76
CA PHE A 202 -12.07 -11.68 -4.95
C PHE A 202 -12.70 -10.42 -5.55
N TRP A 203 -13.37 -10.61 -6.69
CA TRP A 203 -14.02 -9.57 -7.46
C TRP A 203 -15.53 -9.67 -7.33
N TYR A 204 -16.18 -8.53 -7.11
CA TYR A 204 -17.64 -8.49 -7.00
C TYR A 204 -18.22 -7.18 -7.51
N PRO A 205 -19.33 -7.20 -8.28
CA PRO A 205 -19.97 -8.40 -8.85
C PRO A 205 -19.07 -9.13 -9.86
N GLU A 206 -19.35 -10.40 -10.12
CA GLU A 206 -18.52 -11.27 -10.98
C GLU A 206 -18.00 -10.62 -12.29
N ASN A 207 -18.90 -10.06 -13.11
CA ASN A 207 -18.54 -9.66 -14.48
C ASN A 207 -18.14 -8.18 -14.65
N SER A 208 -18.51 -7.33 -13.71
CA SER A 208 -18.34 -5.87 -13.81
C SER A 208 -17.78 -5.25 -12.54
N GLY A 209 -17.37 -6.09 -11.59
CA GLY A 209 -16.93 -5.66 -10.28
C GLY A 209 -15.52 -5.13 -10.24
N SER A 210 -15.12 -4.80 -9.02
CA SER A 210 -13.76 -4.41 -8.65
C SER A 210 -13.19 -5.43 -7.66
N PRO A 211 -11.87 -5.48 -7.46
CA PRO A 211 -11.29 -6.27 -6.37
C PRO A 211 -11.70 -5.65 -5.02
N LEU A 212 -12.48 -6.39 -4.22
CA LEU A 212 -13.00 -5.90 -2.93
C LEU A 212 -12.42 -6.63 -1.71
N LEU A 213 -11.92 -7.86 -1.91
CA LEU A 213 -11.41 -8.69 -0.83
C LEU A 213 -10.14 -9.43 -1.30
N ILE A 214 -9.14 -9.46 -0.45
CA ILE A 214 -7.84 -10.10 -0.66
C ILE A 214 -7.62 -11.13 0.45
N TYR A 215 -7.13 -12.31 0.06
CA TYR A 215 -6.67 -13.35 0.96
C TYR A 215 -5.21 -13.67 0.69
N LEU A 216 -4.39 -13.60 1.74
CA LEU A 216 -2.98 -13.96 1.72
C LEU A 216 -2.78 -15.31 2.43
N PRO A 217 -2.73 -16.43 1.68
CA PRO A 217 -2.39 -17.73 2.25
C PRO A 217 -0.91 -17.79 2.61
N GLY A 218 -0.56 -18.31 3.79
CA GLY A 218 0.84 -18.43 4.20
C GLY A 218 1.04 -18.68 5.69
N LEU A 219 2.18 -18.23 6.22
CA LEU A 219 2.58 -18.41 7.63
C LEU A 219 1.57 -17.81 8.61
N SER A 220 0.90 -16.73 8.21
CA SER A 220 -0.25 -16.16 8.89
C SER A 220 -1.33 -15.86 7.87
N THR A 221 -2.36 -16.70 7.80
CA THR A 221 -3.55 -16.44 6.98
C THR A 221 -4.13 -15.07 7.33
N SER A 222 -4.15 -14.17 6.34
CA SER A 222 -4.63 -12.80 6.52
C SER A 222 -5.67 -12.43 5.47
N TRP A 223 -6.73 -11.75 5.88
CA TRP A 223 -7.78 -11.23 5.00
C TRP A 223 -7.78 -9.71 5.04
N TYR A 224 -7.87 -9.09 3.87
CA TYR A 224 -7.96 -7.64 3.73
C TYR A 224 -9.16 -7.29 2.88
N LYS A 225 -9.94 -6.32 3.32
CA LYS A 225 -11.05 -5.77 2.54
C LYS A 225 -10.76 -4.33 2.18
N ARG A 226 -11.26 -3.89 1.02
CA ARG A 226 -11.25 -2.48 0.65
C ARG A 226 -12.16 -1.71 1.63
N LYS A 227 -11.74 -0.54 2.10
CA LYS A 227 -12.56 0.26 3.06
C LYS A 227 -13.90 0.67 2.47
N THR A 228 -13.89 1.09 1.21
CA THR A 228 -15.08 1.28 0.38
C THR A 228 -14.81 0.72 -1.02
N LYS A 229 -15.84 0.54 -1.85
CA LYS A 229 -15.68 -0.06 -3.19
C LYS A 229 -14.70 0.68 -4.13
N ASP A 230 -14.52 1.98 -3.94
CA ASP A 230 -13.71 2.85 -4.82
C ASP A 230 -12.40 3.33 -4.15
N ASP A 231 -12.12 2.92 -2.90
CA ASP A 231 -11.00 3.42 -2.10
C ASP A 231 -9.71 2.63 -2.34
N ASN A 232 -8.55 3.27 -2.34
CA ASN A 232 -7.25 2.60 -2.49
C ASN A 232 -6.67 2.11 -1.16
N GLU A 233 -7.40 2.29 -0.07
CA GLU A 233 -7.03 1.82 1.26
C GLU A 233 -7.76 0.52 1.64
N TRP A 234 -6.98 -0.41 2.18
CA TRP A 234 -7.42 -1.72 2.64
C TRP A 234 -7.32 -1.79 4.16
N GLU A 235 -8.16 -2.63 4.77
CA GLU A 235 -8.09 -2.92 6.20
C GLU A 235 -8.19 -4.42 6.45
N GLU A 236 -7.46 -4.87 7.46
CA GLU A 236 -7.46 -6.28 7.87
C GLU A 236 -8.84 -6.67 8.45
N VAL A 237 -9.38 -7.80 7.98
CA VAL A 237 -10.61 -8.39 8.50
C VAL A 237 -10.29 -9.19 9.75
N LYS A 238 -10.47 -8.59 10.92
CA LYS A 238 -10.23 -9.25 12.22
C LYS A 238 -11.42 -10.06 12.71
N GLU A 239 -12.61 -9.50 12.59
CA GLU A 239 -13.85 -10.12 13.05
C GLU A 239 -14.60 -10.77 11.89
N ASN A 240 -15.14 -11.97 12.12
CA ASN A 240 -15.89 -12.73 11.12
C ASN A 240 -15.12 -12.98 9.81
N ALA A 241 -13.79 -13.05 9.87
CA ALA A 241 -12.97 -13.42 8.73
C ALA A 241 -13.41 -14.79 8.18
N PRO A 242 -13.42 -14.98 6.86
CA PRO A 242 -13.62 -16.30 6.27
C PRO A 242 -12.52 -17.25 6.74
N PHE A 243 -12.87 -18.51 7.01
CA PHE A 243 -11.86 -19.48 7.49
C PHE A 243 -10.84 -19.83 6.41
N SER A 244 -11.28 -19.87 5.15
CA SER A 244 -10.46 -20.12 3.97
C SER A 244 -11.15 -19.54 2.73
N ASP A 245 -10.51 -19.62 1.57
CA ASP A 245 -11.12 -19.22 0.29
C ASP A 245 -12.29 -20.08 -0.16
N ASN A 246 -12.60 -21.17 0.56
CA ASN A 246 -13.77 -22.01 0.33
C ASN A 246 -14.98 -21.61 1.21
N ASP A 247 -14.84 -20.65 2.12
CA ASP A 247 -15.93 -20.15 2.98
C ASP A 247 -16.81 -19.15 2.21
N SER A 248 -17.44 -19.65 1.13
CA SER A 248 -18.15 -18.86 0.12
C SER A 248 -19.26 -18.00 0.70
N SER A 249 -19.99 -18.50 1.71
CA SER A 249 -21.07 -17.77 2.37
C SER A 249 -20.56 -16.50 3.07
N LYS A 250 -19.47 -16.60 3.85
CA LYS A 250 -18.89 -15.42 4.49
C LYS A 250 -18.20 -14.49 3.51
N ILE A 251 -17.52 -15.05 2.50
CA ILE A 251 -16.89 -14.27 1.43
C ILE A 251 -17.94 -13.42 0.72
N LEU A 252 -19.03 -14.03 0.24
CA LEU A 252 -20.10 -13.33 -0.45
C LEU A 252 -20.76 -12.26 0.45
N LYS A 253 -20.99 -12.57 1.72
CA LYS A 253 -21.53 -11.61 2.70
C LYS A 253 -20.64 -10.37 2.84
N LEU A 254 -19.32 -10.56 2.94
CA LEU A 254 -18.36 -9.45 3.02
C LEU A 254 -18.35 -8.64 1.72
N LEU A 255 -18.29 -9.30 0.57
CA LEU A 255 -18.27 -8.64 -0.74
C LEU A 255 -19.49 -7.75 -0.94
N LYS A 256 -20.70 -8.26 -0.66
CA LYS A 256 -21.96 -7.49 -0.72
C LYS A 256 -21.93 -6.26 0.19
N LYS A 257 -21.49 -6.45 1.43
CA LYS A 257 -21.37 -5.36 2.41
C LYS A 257 -20.42 -4.27 1.93
N ILE A 258 -19.24 -4.62 1.39
CA ILE A 258 -18.26 -3.66 0.86
C ILE A 258 -18.81 -2.93 -0.37
N ASN A 259 -19.56 -3.64 -1.21
CA ASN A 259 -20.22 -3.09 -2.39
C ASN A 259 -21.38 -2.12 -2.06
N GLY A 260 -21.76 -2.00 -0.79
CA GLY A 260 -22.86 -1.15 -0.34
C GLY A 260 -24.25 -1.79 -0.49
N GLU A 261 -24.32 -3.09 -0.75
CA GLU A 261 -25.60 -3.81 -0.70
C GLU A 261 -26.03 -3.95 0.76
N SER A 262 -27.18 -3.37 1.10
CA SER A 262 -27.81 -3.63 2.38
C SER A 262 -28.21 -5.10 2.44
N GLU A 263 -27.83 -5.80 3.51
CA GLU A 263 -28.54 -7.02 3.91
C GLU A 263 -30.00 -6.60 4.13
N GLY A 264 -30.86 -6.85 3.13
CA GLY A 264 -32.29 -6.67 3.29
C GLY A 264 -32.74 -7.38 4.57
N PRO A 265 -33.81 -6.90 5.23
CA PRO A 265 -34.29 -7.52 6.46
C PRO A 265 -34.37 -9.03 6.25
N SER A 266 -33.74 -9.79 7.14
CA SER A 266 -33.77 -11.25 7.06
C SER A 266 -35.25 -11.67 6.99
N GLY A 267 -35.58 -12.75 6.27
CA GLY A 267 -36.97 -13.18 6.12
C GLY A 267 -37.71 -13.35 7.47
N GLY A 268 -36.98 -13.62 8.55
CA GLY A 268 -37.49 -13.64 9.92
C GLY A 268 -37.86 -12.26 10.50
N ALA A 269 -37.19 -11.18 10.10
CA ALA A 269 -37.56 -9.80 10.47
C ALA A 269 -38.83 -9.33 9.73
N ILE A 270 -39.12 -9.90 8.56
CA ILE A 270 -40.35 -9.61 7.80
C ILE A 270 -41.56 -10.33 8.43
N ALA A 271 -41.35 -11.50 9.04
CA ALA A 271 -42.39 -12.32 9.65
C ALA A 271 -43.04 -11.72 10.94
N GLY A 272 -42.54 -10.59 11.45
CA GLY A 272 -43.14 -9.85 12.57
C GLY A 272 -44.14 -8.77 12.16
N TYR A 273 -44.24 -8.44 10.87
CA TYR A 273 -45.26 -7.51 10.36
C TYR A 273 -46.50 -8.29 9.93
N THR A 274 -47.14 -9.00 10.87
CA THR A 274 -48.53 -9.41 10.64
C THR A 274 -49.38 -8.16 10.66
N ALA A 275 -49.84 -7.75 9.48
CA ALA A 275 -50.86 -6.73 9.29
C ALA A 275 -52.19 -7.20 9.89
N THR A 276 -52.29 -7.21 11.22
CA THR A 276 -53.55 -7.43 11.93
C THR A 276 -54.15 -6.09 12.32
N GLY A 277 -55.18 -5.66 11.57
CA GLY A 277 -56.07 -4.53 11.86
C GLY A 277 -55.47 -3.16 11.51
N VAL A 278 -56.07 -2.31 10.70
CA VAL A 278 -57.47 -1.88 10.65
C VAL A 278 -57.77 -1.39 9.23
N MET A 279 -58.82 -1.90 8.56
CA MET A 279 -59.39 -1.20 7.40
C MET A 279 -60.04 0.11 7.89
N THR A 280 -59.34 1.23 7.74
CA THR A 280 -59.96 2.56 7.70
C THR A 280 -59.98 3.02 6.26
N PRO A 281 -61.12 3.47 5.72
CA PRO A 281 -61.17 3.97 4.37
C PRO A 281 -60.54 5.37 4.31
N LEU A 282 -59.74 5.58 3.28
CA LEU A 282 -59.54 6.86 2.62
C LEU A 282 -58.82 7.96 3.44
N ALA A 283 -57.50 7.84 3.51
CA ALA A 283 -56.63 9.01 3.52
C ALA A 283 -55.61 8.86 2.38
N THR A 284 -55.55 9.86 1.52
CA THR A 284 -54.58 10.02 0.44
C THR A 284 -53.17 9.88 1.00
N ALA A 285 -52.50 8.77 0.71
CA ALA A 285 -51.09 8.59 0.99
C ALA A 285 -50.30 9.39 -0.05
N GLU A 286 -49.77 10.55 0.33
CA GLU A 286 -48.65 11.16 -0.37
C GLU A 286 -47.46 10.21 -0.24
N ALA A 287 -47.00 9.69 -1.39
CA ALA A 287 -45.75 8.96 -1.47
C ALA A 287 -44.60 9.94 -1.16
N VAL A 288 -44.15 9.96 0.09
CA VAL A 288 -42.89 10.63 0.46
C VAL A 288 -41.76 9.75 -0.05
N ASN A 289 -41.31 10.04 -1.27
CA ASN A 289 -40.05 9.55 -1.80
C ASN A 289 -38.91 10.12 -0.93
N TYR A 290 -38.41 9.33 0.02
CA TYR A 290 -37.12 9.58 0.62
C TYR A 290 -36.04 9.32 -0.42
N THR A 291 -35.73 10.34 -1.22
CA THR A 291 -34.46 10.40 -1.94
C THR A 291 -33.38 10.64 -0.89
N LEU A 292 -32.67 9.58 -0.51
CA LEU A 292 -31.41 9.68 0.22
C LEU A 292 -30.39 10.35 -0.71
N ASN A 293 -30.28 11.68 -0.59
CA ASN A 293 -29.22 12.47 -1.18
C ASN A 293 -27.89 12.10 -0.49
N THR A 294 -27.08 11.28 -1.15
CA THR A 294 -25.72 10.89 -0.70
C THR A 294 -24.66 11.95 -1.04
N GLY A 295 -25.01 13.23 -0.97
CA GLY A 295 -24.10 14.35 -1.15
C GLY A 295 -23.52 14.88 0.16
N TRP A 296 -22.81 14.05 0.93
CA TRP A 296 -21.97 14.53 2.05
C TRP A 296 -20.54 13.99 1.89
N SER A 297 -19.81 14.64 0.98
CA SER A 297 -18.35 14.67 0.98
C SER A 297 -17.91 15.46 2.22
N LEU A 298 -17.37 14.75 3.20
CA LEU A 298 -16.65 15.29 4.35
C LEU A 298 -15.32 15.90 3.87
N ILE A 299 -15.38 17.10 3.28
CA ILE A 299 -14.20 17.96 3.15
C ILE A 299 -13.81 18.40 4.56
N ARG A 300 -12.86 17.70 5.18
CA ARG A 300 -12.09 18.28 6.28
C ARG A 300 -11.21 19.37 5.71
N ARG A 301 -11.58 20.60 6.04
CA ARG A 301 -10.80 21.82 5.86
C ARG A 301 -9.41 21.64 6.48
N VAL A 302 -8.37 21.80 5.67
CA VAL A 302 -7.05 22.19 6.11
C VAL A 302 -7.15 23.66 6.55
N MET A 303 -7.03 23.94 7.85
CA MET A 303 -6.76 25.29 8.32
C MET A 303 -5.24 25.46 8.45
N ALA A 304 -4.64 26.09 7.44
CA ALA A 304 -3.35 26.74 7.57
C ALA A 304 -3.61 28.18 8.00
N ILE A 305 -3.21 28.55 9.22
CA ILE A 305 -3.14 29.95 9.65
C ILE A 305 -1.74 30.45 9.25
N PHE A 306 -1.70 31.28 8.23
CA PHE A 306 -0.58 32.19 7.98
C PHE A 306 -0.83 33.46 8.79
N ASN A 307 0.06 33.79 9.73
CA ASN A 307 0.22 35.16 10.17
C ASN A 307 1.54 35.67 9.58
N ALA A 308 1.43 36.69 8.74
CA ALA A 308 2.56 37.48 8.29
C ALA A 308 2.38 38.93 8.74
N ALA A 309 3.45 39.43 9.36
CA ALA A 309 3.94 40.80 9.46
C ALA A 309 3.10 41.89 10.17
N VAL A 310 3.68 42.47 11.22
CA VAL A 310 4.57 43.64 11.07
C VAL A 310 5.88 43.34 11.79
#